data_AF-A0A7X3FME1-F1
#
_entry.id   AF-A0A7X3FME1-F1
#
_cell.length_a   1.000
_cell.length_b   1.000
_cell.length_c   1.000
_cell.angle_alpha   90.00
_cell.angle_beta   90.00
_cell.angle_gamma   90.00
#
_symmetry.space_group_name_H-M   'P 1'
#
loop_
_entity.id
_entity.type
_entity.pdbx_description
1 polymer ?
#
loop_
_entity_poly.entity_id
_entity_poly.type
_entity_poly.pdbx_seq_one_letter_code
_entity_poly.pdbx_strand_id
1 'polypeptide(L)'
;MNKYGAEHLQDHRFTLELGEIERRGLWIDVRLNLQAEPGQVLPEDLSDPSVYVICNLEGTIVQYILLDEGCDSEFMFTPAEKEQIAAFIRQHCGASIKSLSGA
;
A
#
# COMPACT_ATOMS: atom_id res chain seq x y z
N MET A 1 3.22 -1.03 10.71
CA MET A 1 3.06 -2.41 10.23
C MET A 1 3.36 -3.31 11.40
N ASN A 2 2.48 -4.27 11.71
CA ASN A 2 2.57 -5.09 12.93
C ASN A 2 2.18 -6.53 12.61
N LYS A 3 2.75 -7.53 13.31
CA LYS A 3 2.34 -8.93 13.11
C LYS A 3 0.86 -9.12 13.46
N TYR A 4 0.21 -10.04 12.77
CA TYR A 4 -1.14 -10.45 13.15
C TYR A 4 -1.17 -10.95 14.60
N GLY A 5 -2.15 -10.46 15.38
CA GLY A 5 -2.30 -10.83 16.79
C GLY A 5 -1.35 -10.12 17.76
N ALA A 6 -0.58 -9.11 17.31
CA ALA A 6 0.23 -8.29 18.20
C ALA A 6 -0.63 -7.60 19.27
N GLU A 7 -0.23 -7.69 20.54
CA GLU A 7 -0.92 -7.06 21.67
C GLU A 7 -0.81 -5.52 21.64
N HIS A 8 0.25 -5.01 21.04
CA HIS A 8 0.52 -3.58 20.91
C HIS A 8 0.73 -3.25 19.43
N LEU A 9 -0.09 -2.34 18.91
CA LEU A 9 0.06 -1.81 17.56
C LEU A 9 0.87 -0.53 17.61
N GLN A 10 1.88 -0.43 16.75
CA GLN A 10 2.68 0.78 16.53
C GLN A 10 2.53 1.27 15.09
N ASP A 11 2.32 2.57 14.96
CA ASP A 11 2.38 3.25 13.66
C ASP A 11 3.83 3.51 13.26
N HIS A 12 4.13 3.27 11.99
CA HIS A 12 5.45 3.48 11.42
C HIS A 12 5.38 4.61 10.40
N ARG A 13 6.45 5.41 10.34
CA ARG A 13 6.58 6.50 9.38
C ARG A 13 7.34 6.03 8.15
N PHE A 14 6.74 6.20 6.99
CA PHE A 14 7.32 5.81 5.71
C PHE A 14 6.87 6.75 4.61
N THR A 15 7.62 6.77 3.52
CA THR A 15 7.23 7.42 2.27
C THR A 15 6.77 6.37 1.26
N LEU A 16 5.93 6.81 0.32
CA LEU A 16 5.41 5.98 -0.76
C LEU A 16 5.82 6.58 -2.09
N GLU A 17 6.15 5.72 -3.05
CA GLU A 17 6.37 6.09 -4.44
C GLU A 17 5.57 5.17 -5.34
N LEU A 18 5.02 5.70 -6.43
CA LEU A 18 4.29 4.89 -7.40
C LEU A 18 5.30 4.01 -8.17
N GLY A 19 5.14 2.69 -8.07
CA GLY A 19 5.89 1.73 -8.86
C GLY A 19 5.16 1.39 -10.17
N GLU A 20 3.99 0.76 -10.05
CA GLU A 20 3.22 0.28 -11.20
C GLU A 20 1.72 0.47 -10.97
N ILE A 21 0.99 0.71 -12.07
CA ILE A 21 -0.46 0.71 -12.07
C ILE A 21 -0.98 -0.01 -13.32
N GLU A 22 -1.80 -1.03 -13.12
CA GLU A 22 -2.33 -1.84 -14.20
C GLU A 22 -3.83 -2.13 -14.03
N ARG A 23 -4.52 -2.34 -15.16
CA ARG A 23 -5.91 -2.80 -15.15
C ARG A 23 -5.95 -4.32 -15.31
N ARG A 24 -6.62 -4.98 -14.38
CA ARG A 24 -6.89 -6.43 -14.39
C ARG A 24 -8.39 -6.68 -14.34
N GLY A 25 -9.03 -6.66 -15.51
CA GLY A 25 -10.47 -6.86 -15.65
C GLY A 25 -11.30 -5.73 -15.02
N LEU A 26 -11.97 -6.03 -13.91
CA LEU A 26 -12.76 -5.08 -13.11
C LEU A 26 -11.94 -4.38 -12.00
N TRP A 27 -10.67 -4.76 -11.87
CA TRP A 27 -9.78 -4.25 -10.84
C TRP A 27 -8.67 -3.38 -11.43
N ILE A 28 -8.19 -2.45 -10.63
CA ILE A 28 -6.99 -1.68 -10.89
C ILE A 28 -6.01 -1.99 -9.77
N ASP A 29 -4.88 -2.55 -10.16
CA ASP A 29 -3.84 -2.99 -9.28
C ASP A 29 -2.77 -1.88 -9.22
N VAL A 30 -2.40 -1.46 -8.01
CA VAL A 30 -1.42 -0.39 -7.79
C VAL A 30 -0.30 -0.93 -6.89
N ARG A 31 0.93 -0.91 -7.39
CA ARG A 31 2.14 -1.24 -6.62
C ARG A 31 2.84 0.05 -6.21
N LEU A 32 3.09 0.16 -4.92
CA LEU A 32 3.82 1.28 -4.33
C LEU A 32 5.10 0.78 -3.68
N ASN A 33 6.20 1.48 -3.93
CA ASN A 33 7.42 1.28 -3.18
C ASN A 33 7.26 1.95 -1.81
N LEU A 34 7.64 1.26 -0.74
CA LEU A 34 7.59 1.77 0.63
C LEU A 34 9.03 1.93 1.14
N GLN A 35 9.34 3.11 1.66
CA GLN A 35 10.65 3.38 2.26
C GLN A 35 10.47 3.96 3.65
N ALA A 36 11.22 3.45 4.63
CA ALA A 36 11.21 4.01 5.97
C ALA A 36 11.68 5.47 5.96
N GLU A 37 11.02 6.35 6.71
CA GLU A 37 11.52 7.71 6.88
C GLU A 37 12.86 7.72 7.64
N PRO A 38 13.72 8.74 7.46
CA PRO A 38 14.97 8.86 8.19
C PRO A 38 14.76 8.74 9.72
N GLY A 39 15.46 7.79 10.33
CA GLY A 39 15.37 7.52 11.78
C GLY A 39 14.15 6.69 12.21
N GLN A 40 13.30 6.27 11.29
CA GLN A 40 12.29 5.24 11.55
C GLN A 40 12.91 3.85 11.34
N VAL A 41 12.58 2.94 12.25
CA VAL A 41 12.89 1.51 12.11
C VAL A 41 11.58 0.78 11.84
N LEU A 42 11.55 -0.02 10.76
CA LEU A 42 10.46 -0.94 10.46
C LEU A 42 10.68 -2.27 11.23
N PRO A 43 9.66 -3.14 11.34
CA PRO A 43 9.86 -4.47 11.91
C PRO A 43 11.06 -5.18 11.27
N GLU A 44 11.92 -5.79 12.10
CA GLU A 44 13.20 -6.40 11.65
C GLU A 44 13.01 -7.52 10.62
N ASP A 45 11.85 -8.19 10.64
CA ASP A 45 11.52 -9.27 9.70
C ASP A 45 10.98 -8.75 8.34
N LEU A 46 10.94 -7.43 8.11
CA LEU A 46 10.62 -6.84 6.79
C LEU A 46 11.91 -6.38 6.11
N SER A 47 12.27 -7.05 5.01
CA SER A 47 13.53 -6.79 4.30
C SER A 47 13.38 -5.86 3.11
N ASP A 48 12.34 -6.06 2.30
CA ASP A 48 12.01 -5.26 1.12
C ASP A 48 10.50 -5.00 1.05
N PRO A 49 9.97 -4.14 1.94
CA PRO A 49 8.54 -3.90 2.04
C PRO A 49 8.01 -3.07 0.86
N SER A 50 6.86 -3.49 0.33
CA SER A 50 6.10 -2.73 -0.66
C SER A 50 4.60 -2.84 -0.41
N VAL A 51 3.81 -1.96 -1.04
CA VAL A 51 2.35 -1.95 -0.88
C VAL A 51 1.70 -2.36 -2.18
N TYR A 52 0.79 -3.33 -2.11
CA TYR A 52 -0.09 -3.69 -3.20
C TYR A 52 -1.52 -3.33 -2.85
N VAL A 53 -2.09 -2.41 -3.63
CA VAL A 53 -3.43 -1.88 -3.43
C VAL A 53 -4.30 -2.32 -4.59
N ILE A 54 -5.48 -2.86 -4.28
CA ILE A 54 -6.49 -3.22 -5.28
C ILE A 54 -7.62 -2.22 -5.19
N CYS A 55 -7.91 -1.55 -6.30
CA CYS A 55 -9.03 -0.63 -6.47
C CYS A 55 -10.07 -1.22 -7.43
N ASN A 56 -11.32 -0.79 -7.29
CA ASN A 56 -12.32 -0.96 -8.36
C ASN A 56 -12.12 0.10 -9.47
N LEU A 57 -12.92 0.01 -10.55
CA LEU A 57 -12.86 0.97 -11.66
C LEU A 57 -13.23 2.42 -11.29
N GLU A 58 -13.85 2.64 -10.14
CA GLU A 58 -14.17 3.97 -9.61
C GLU A 58 -13.03 4.55 -8.77
N GLY A 59 -11.97 3.77 -8.52
CA GLY A 59 -10.86 4.13 -7.65
C GLY A 59 -11.13 3.89 -6.16
N THR A 60 -12.22 3.21 -5.81
CA THR A 60 -12.47 2.77 -4.42
C THR A 60 -11.53 1.63 -4.08
N ILE A 61 -10.77 1.80 -3.00
CA ILE A 61 -9.84 0.78 -2.52
C ILE A 61 -10.62 -0.38 -1.91
N VAL A 62 -10.35 -1.58 -2.40
CA VAL A 62 -10.95 -2.85 -1.97
C VAL A 62 -10.03 -3.57 -1.00
N GLN A 63 -8.72 -3.52 -1.23
CA GLN A 63 -7.74 -4.23 -0.42
C GLN A 63 -6.40 -3.51 -0.34
N TYR A 64 -5.75 -3.66 0.81
CA TYR A 64 -4.36 -3.28 1.05
C TYR A 64 -3.60 -4.55 1.43
N ILE A 65 -2.49 -4.80 0.76
CA ILE A 65 -1.62 -5.94 1.00
C ILE A 65 -0.22 -5.38 1.23
N LEU A 66 0.37 -5.74 2.37
CA LEU A 66 1.79 -5.48 2.62
C LEU A 66 2.55 -6.64 2.00
N LEU A 67 3.45 -6.33 1.09
CA LEU A 67 4.36 -7.30 0.53
C LEU A 67 5.72 -7.17 1.20
N ASP A 68 6.43 -8.28 1.34
CA ASP A 68 7.85 -8.32 1.63
C ASP A 68 8.53 -9.20 0.56
N GLU A 69 9.58 -8.67 -0.08
CA GLU A 69 10.25 -9.31 -1.22
C GLU A 69 9.26 -9.73 -2.34
N GLY A 70 8.18 -8.96 -2.51
CA GLY A 70 7.12 -9.21 -3.49
C GLY A 70 6.11 -10.30 -3.12
N CYS A 71 6.20 -10.88 -1.92
CA CYS A 71 5.27 -11.89 -1.41
C CYS A 71 4.36 -11.31 -0.33
N ASP A 72 3.16 -11.87 -0.16
CA ASP A 72 2.26 -11.46 0.92
C ASP A 72 2.93 -11.66 2.29
N SER A 73 2.91 -10.60 3.10
CA SER A 73 3.61 -10.55 4.38
C SER A 73 2.73 -11.03 5.53
N GLU A 74 3.35 -11.52 6.60
CA GLU A 74 2.67 -11.80 7.87
C GLU A 74 2.34 -10.54 8.70
N PHE A 75 2.72 -9.37 8.19
CA PHE A 75 2.47 -8.08 8.81
C PHE A 75 1.24 -7.39 8.21
N MET A 76 0.56 -6.60 9.03
CA MET A 76 -0.57 -5.78 8.62
C MET A 76 -0.31 -4.30 8.85
N PHE A 77 -0.86 -3.46 7.97
CA PHE A 77 -0.93 -2.01 8.19
C PHE A 77 -1.90 -1.67 9.32
N THR A 78 -1.55 -0.66 10.11
CA THR A 78 -2.48 -0.05 11.06
C THR A 78 -3.53 0.81 10.33
N PRO A 79 -4.61 1.24 11.00
CA PRO A 79 -5.58 2.17 10.41
C PRO A 79 -4.96 3.49 9.91
N ALA A 80 -4.01 4.06 10.65
CA ALA A 80 -3.35 5.31 10.26
C ALA A 80 -2.50 5.14 9.00
N GLU A 81 -1.77 4.03 8.90
CA GLU A 81 -0.95 3.69 7.73
C GLU A 81 -1.83 3.45 6.48
N LYS A 82 -2.99 2.80 6.65
CA LYS A 82 -3.97 2.65 5.56
C LYS A 82 -4.52 3.99 5.09
N GLU A 83 -4.79 4.93 6.00
CA GLU A 83 -5.24 6.28 5.62
C GLU A 83 -4.15 7.02 4.85
N GLN A 84 -2.88 6.88 5.23
CA GLN A 84 -1.75 7.43 4.48
C GLN A 84 -1.69 6.86 3.05
N ILE A 85 -1.81 5.54 2.90
CA ILE A 85 -1.85 4.88 1.58
C ILE A 85 -3.05 5.39 0.77
N ALA A 86 -4.24 5.47 1.38
CA ALA A 86 -5.45 5.96 0.73
C ALA A 86 -5.31 7.42 0.28
N ALA A 87 -4.68 8.28 1.09
CA ALA A 87 -4.35 9.64 0.71
C ALA A 87 -3.40 9.68 -0.50
N PHE A 88 -2.35 8.86 -0.50
CA PHE A 88 -1.42 8.76 -1.62
C PHE A 88 -2.13 8.34 -2.92
N ILE A 89 -2.97 7.31 -2.89
CA ILE A 89 -3.74 6.85 -4.05
C ILE A 89 -4.64 7.98 -4.60
N ARG A 90 -5.37 8.67 -3.72
CA ARG A 90 -6.26 9.79 -4.11
C ARG A 90 -5.48 10.95 -4.76
N GLN A 91 -4.32 11.29 -4.22
CA GLN A 91 -3.55 12.46 -4.64
C GLN A 91 -2.69 12.19 -5.88
N HIS A 92 -2.11 11.00 -6.00
CA HIS A 92 -1.08 10.70 -7.01
C HIS A 92 -1.51 9.68 -8.07
N CYS A 93 -2.48 8.82 -7.77
CA CYS A 93 -2.89 7.75 -8.70
C CYS A 93 -4.25 8.01 -9.36
N GLY A 94 -5.05 8.95 -8.85
CA GLY A 94 -6.43 9.17 -9.30
C GLY A 94 -6.58 9.45 -10.81
N ALA A 95 -5.64 10.17 -11.42
CA ALA A 95 -5.67 10.43 -12.86
C ALA A 95 -5.38 9.15 -13.69
N SER A 96 -4.38 8.38 -13.30
CA SER A 96 -4.01 7.11 -13.95
C SER A 96 -5.13 6.07 -13.81
N ILE A 97 -5.74 5.97 -12.62
CA ILE A 97 -6.89 5.09 -12.37
C ILE A 97 -8.05 5.43 -13.32
N LYS A 98 -8.39 6.71 -13.47
CA LYS A 98 -9.45 7.16 -14.40
C LYS A 98 -9.12 6.83 -15.86
N SER A 99 -7.88 7.07 -16.27
CA SER A 99 -7.44 6.72 -17.62
C SER A 99 -7.57 5.23 -17.91
N LEU A 100 -7.32 4.37 -16.92
CA LEU A 100 -7.39 2.91 -17.06
C LEU A 100 -8.83 2.38 -16.97
N SER A 101 -9.71 3.06 -16.25
CA SER A 101 -11.11 2.65 -16.13
C SER A 101 -11.91 2.82 -17.42
N GLY A 102 -11.41 3.63 -18.37
CA GLY A 102 -12.06 3.89 -19.66
C GLY A 102 -13.18 4.94 -19.57
N ALA A 103 -13.13 5.80 -18.54
CA ALA A 103 -14.01 6.93 -18.32
C ALA A 103 -13.41 8.24 -18.85
#